data_AF-A0A2U9SU23-F1
#
_entry.id   AF-A0A2U9SU23-F1
#
_cell.length_a   1.000
_cell.length_b   1.000
_cell.length_c   1.000
_cell.angle_alpha   90.00
_cell.angle_beta   90.00
_cell.angle_gamma   90.00
#
_symmetry.space_group_name_H-M   'P 1'
#
loop_
_entity.id
_entity.type
_entity.pdbx_description
1 polymer ?
#
loop_
_entity_poly.entity_id
_entity_poly.type
_entity_poly.pdbx_seq_one_letter_code
_entity_poly.pdbx_strand_id
1 'polypeptide(L)'
;MNLNPPASSRRKFLAAAPAVAAAPLLNACGGDDVTSAPITDSALAAQMSAKLNVQLGDAATVNAIMPALTDVGFTWGLPTAPAAQIGAIVAYSFGNRPNAASGNTSSTGGNQSALPDPGPVNEALADAVYRIRQLKPVKVYAQWEIARFLVSKYGMGADVLSSIEPTIASDGTIVYLSTAGVAAVAVSRAGGAAAMGAVAVVGHRDHAKRCIQTSRQAGMNAAAVAEVPLPTLYDSQSGQPWTRNRSLYLVHDMYAQMLGRAMAATMQAFPKG
;
A
#
# COMPACT_ATOMS: atom_id res chain seq x y z
N MET A 1 -3.25 -30.92 43.86
CA MET A 1 -2.05 -31.00 43.00
C MET A 1 -1.96 -29.71 42.22
N ASN A 2 -1.01 -28.85 42.60
CA ASN A 2 -0.71 -27.59 41.93
C ASN A 2 0.20 -27.85 40.74
N LEU A 3 -0.15 -27.37 39.56
CA LEU A 3 0.77 -27.28 38.42
C LEU A 3 0.86 -25.80 38.01
N ASN A 4 1.99 -25.19 38.34
CA ASN A 4 2.39 -23.87 37.87
C ASN A 4 2.73 -23.91 36.37
N PRO A 5 2.42 -22.86 35.60
CA PRO A 5 2.98 -22.68 34.25
C PRO A 5 4.42 -22.14 34.29
N PRO A 6 5.26 -22.40 33.27
CA PRO A 6 6.62 -21.88 33.23
C PRO A 6 6.62 -20.37 32.91
N ALA A 7 7.31 -19.60 33.74
CA ALA A 7 7.51 -18.18 33.56
C ALA A 7 8.45 -17.90 32.36
N SER A 8 7.90 -17.25 31.34
CA SER A 8 8.64 -16.70 30.19
C SER A 8 9.63 -15.62 30.67
N SER A 9 10.90 -15.79 30.30
CA SER A 9 12.01 -14.89 30.61
C SER A 9 11.89 -13.57 29.85
N ARG A 10 11.05 -12.66 30.35
CA ARG A 10 10.99 -11.25 29.96
C ARG A 10 11.99 -10.43 30.78
N ARG A 11 13.28 -10.50 30.43
CA ARG A 11 14.28 -9.45 30.73
C ARG A 11 15.63 -9.91 30.18
N LYS A 12 16.08 -9.25 29.11
CA LYS A 12 17.48 -8.96 28.74
C LYS A 12 17.52 -8.54 27.26
N PHE A 13 17.00 -7.35 26.98
CA PHE A 13 17.46 -6.53 25.87
C PHE A 13 18.07 -5.31 26.55
N LEU A 14 19.38 -5.10 26.35
CA LEU A 14 20.26 -4.02 26.84
C LEU A 14 21.51 -4.61 27.52
N ALA A 15 22.54 -4.85 26.72
CA ALA A 15 23.95 -4.64 27.06
C ALA A 15 24.82 -5.07 25.86
N ALA A 16 25.14 -4.12 24.98
CA ALA A 16 26.29 -4.22 24.11
C ALA A 16 26.83 -2.80 23.86
N ALA A 17 27.66 -2.33 24.77
CA ALA A 17 28.58 -1.22 24.55
C ALA A 17 29.93 -1.63 25.18
N PRO A 18 31.08 -1.35 24.53
CA PRO A 18 32.37 -1.77 25.04
C PRO A 18 32.77 -0.91 26.24
N ALA A 19 33.36 -1.56 27.23
CA ALA A 19 33.83 -0.97 28.47
C ALA A 19 35.11 -0.14 28.26
N VAL A 20 35.14 1.10 28.78
CA VAL A 20 36.38 1.73 29.25
C VAL A 20 36.08 2.60 30.50
N ALA A 21 36.79 2.23 31.58
CA ALA A 21 37.16 2.97 32.79
C ALA A 21 36.10 3.55 33.74
N ALA A 22 36.26 3.15 35.01
CA ALA A 22 35.48 3.54 36.18
C ALA A 22 36.07 4.77 36.90
N ALA A 23 35.20 5.61 37.46
CA ALA A 23 35.38 6.28 38.75
C ALA A 23 34.00 6.69 39.32
N PRO A 24 33.73 6.52 40.64
CA PRO A 24 32.41 6.75 41.23
C PRO A 24 32.33 8.11 41.93
N LEU A 25 31.28 8.90 41.68
CA LEU A 25 30.85 9.96 42.59
C LEU A 25 29.31 10.05 42.62
N LEU A 26 28.80 9.95 43.84
CA LEU A 26 27.41 10.12 44.25
C LEU A 26 26.97 11.58 44.07
N ASN A 27 25.82 11.78 43.42
CA ASN A 27 24.76 12.76 43.71
C ASN A 27 24.13 13.24 42.40
N ALA A 28 22.87 12.87 42.18
CA ALA A 28 21.79 13.83 42.00
C ALA A 28 20.50 13.06 41.74
N CYS A 29 19.49 13.33 42.57
CA CYS A 29 18.10 13.18 42.17
C CYS A 29 17.86 14.16 41.00
N GLY A 30 18.14 13.72 39.78
CA GLY A 30 17.77 14.40 38.56
C GLY A 30 16.88 13.46 37.78
N GLY A 31 15.64 13.87 37.51
CA GLY A 31 14.79 13.14 36.58
C GLY A 31 15.48 13.13 35.22
N ASP A 32 16.09 12.00 34.88
CA ASP A 32 16.53 11.75 33.53
C ASP A 32 15.27 11.60 32.69
N ASP A 33 14.87 12.70 32.05
CA ASP A 33 14.28 12.65 30.73
C ASP A 33 15.24 11.81 29.88
N VAL A 34 14.99 10.49 29.86
CA VAL A 34 15.58 9.57 28.89
C VAL A 34 14.97 9.95 27.55
N THR A 35 15.47 11.04 26.99
CA THR A 35 15.44 11.32 25.57
C THR A 35 16.33 10.26 24.95
N SER A 36 15.76 9.06 24.78
CA SER A 36 16.41 7.99 24.05
C SER A 36 16.82 8.57 22.70
N ALA A 37 18.12 8.48 22.39
CA ALA A 37 18.62 8.92 21.10
C ALA A 37 17.77 8.25 20.01
N PRO A 38 17.31 9.01 18.99
CA PRO A 38 16.45 8.46 17.96
C PRO A 38 17.11 7.24 17.34
N ILE A 39 16.36 6.14 17.26
CA ILE A 39 16.85 4.90 16.65
C ILE A 39 17.07 5.20 15.17
N THR A 40 18.32 5.12 14.72
CA THR A 40 18.65 5.26 13.30
C THR A 40 18.21 4.02 12.54
N ASP A 41 17.89 4.18 11.24
CA ASP A 41 17.54 3.04 10.37
C ASP A 41 18.67 2.00 10.34
N SER A 42 19.93 2.42 10.40
CA SER A 42 21.09 1.54 10.46
C SER A 42 21.15 0.74 11.77
N ALA A 43 20.84 1.36 12.91
CA ALA A 43 20.81 0.68 14.20
C ALA A 43 19.66 -0.33 14.28
N LEU A 44 18.48 0.04 13.78
CA LEU A 44 17.33 -0.86 13.68
C LEU A 44 17.65 -2.06 12.79
N ALA A 45 18.18 -1.82 11.58
CA ALA A 45 18.54 -2.90 10.65
C ALA A 45 19.58 -3.86 11.24
N ALA A 46 20.59 -3.35 11.96
CA ALA A 46 21.58 -4.17 12.64
C ALA A 46 20.95 -5.05 13.73
N GLN A 47 20.06 -4.50 14.55
CA GLN A 47 19.37 -5.26 15.61
C GLN A 47 18.43 -6.33 15.03
N MET A 48 17.68 -5.99 13.98
CA MET A 48 16.81 -6.94 13.28
C MET A 48 17.62 -8.08 12.67
N SER A 49 18.72 -7.77 11.98
CA SER A 49 19.60 -8.76 11.37
C SER A 49 20.23 -9.67 12.41
N ALA A 50 20.74 -9.12 13.51
CA ALA A 50 21.30 -9.91 14.61
C ALA A 50 20.26 -10.87 15.21
N LYS A 51 19.03 -10.38 15.44
CA LYS A 51 17.95 -11.21 15.98
C LYS A 51 17.56 -12.32 15.02
N LEU A 52 17.41 -12.02 13.74
CA LEU A 52 17.07 -13.02 12.72
C LEU A 52 18.19 -14.04 12.51
N ASN A 53 19.45 -13.63 12.55
CA ASN A 53 20.57 -14.58 12.49
C ASN A 53 20.54 -15.59 13.65
N VAL A 54 20.17 -15.14 14.86
CA VAL A 54 19.98 -16.05 16.00
C VAL A 54 18.79 -17.00 15.79
N GLN A 55 17.73 -16.57 15.10
CA GLN A 55 16.54 -17.41 14.88
C GLN A 55 16.70 -18.39 13.70
N LEU A 56 17.35 -17.96 12.62
CA LEU A 56 17.40 -18.69 11.36
C LEU A 56 18.72 -19.42 11.15
N GLY A 57 19.82 -18.97 11.78
CA GLY A 57 21.14 -19.59 11.62
C GLY A 57 21.76 -19.43 10.23
N ASP A 58 21.19 -18.60 9.36
CA ASP A 58 21.61 -18.42 7.97
C ASP A 58 21.69 -16.94 7.59
N ALA A 59 22.92 -16.42 7.56
CA ALA A 59 23.20 -15.02 7.23
C ALA A 59 22.84 -14.65 5.79
N ALA A 60 22.93 -15.59 4.84
CA ALA A 60 22.56 -15.32 3.46
C ALA A 60 21.05 -15.11 3.34
N THR A 61 20.26 -15.97 4.00
CA THR A 61 18.80 -15.82 4.08
C THR A 61 18.42 -14.51 4.77
N VAL A 62 19.05 -14.16 5.89
CA VAL A 62 18.79 -12.89 6.59
C VAL A 62 19.07 -11.69 5.68
N ASN A 63 20.21 -11.67 5.00
CA ASN A 63 20.55 -10.60 4.07
C ASN A 63 19.55 -10.49 2.91
N ALA A 64 18.99 -11.61 2.44
CA ALA A 64 17.99 -11.63 1.38
C ALA A 64 16.62 -11.07 1.82
N ILE A 65 16.17 -11.37 3.05
CA ILE A 65 14.83 -10.95 3.52
C ILE A 65 14.80 -9.55 4.12
N MET A 66 15.93 -9.05 4.65
CA MET A 66 15.94 -7.79 5.38
C MET A 66 15.47 -6.56 4.58
N PRO A 67 15.86 -6.36 3.30
CA PRO A 67 15.36 -5.25 2.52
C PRO A 67 13.83 -5.23 2.38
N ALA A 68 13.21 -6.42 2.25
CA ALA A 68 11.76 -6.54 2.19
C ALA A 68 11.10 -6.20 3.53
N LEU A 69 11.64 -6.71 4.64
CA LEU A 69 11.12 -6.45 5.98
C LEU A 69 11.22 -4.97 6.36
N THR A 70 12.37 -4.34 6.08
CA THR A 70 12.56 -2.91 6.36
C THR A 70 11.64 -2.05 5.50
N ASP A 71 11.57 -2.31 4.20
CA ASP A 71 10.72 -1.52 3.31
C ASP A 71 9.23 -1.63 3.70
N VAL A 72 8.73 -2.85 3.90
CA VAL A 72 7.31 -3.08 4.23
C VAL A 72 6.95 -2.59 5.63
N GLY A 73 7.83 -2.80 6.62
CA GLY A 73 7.57 -2.44 8.00
C GLY A 73 7.71 -0.95 8.27
N PHE A 74 8.74 -0.31 7.72
CA PHE A 74 9.23 0.99 8.20
C PHE A 74 9.33 2.07 7.12
N THR A 75 9.21 1.75 5.83
CA THR A 75 9.31 2.73 4.72
C THR A 75 7.95 2.99 4.06
N TRP A 76 7.22 3.99 4.56
CA TRP A 76 5.88 4.38 4.07
C TRP A 76 5.85 5.66 3.21
N GLY A 77 7.03 6.24 2.96
CA GLY A 77 7.21 7.34 2.03
C GLY A 77 6.80 6.93 0.61
N LEU A 78 6.26 7.88 -0.16
CA LEU A 78 5.92 7.67 -1.56
C LEU A 78 6.98 8.35 -2.42
N PRO A 79 7.44 7.72 -3.51
CA PRO A 79 8.12 8.46 -4.55
C PRO A 79 7.15 9.47 -5.15
N THR A 80 7.59 10.71 -5.32
CA THR A 80 6.78 11.80 -5.86
C THR A 80 7.38 12.36 -7.14
N ALA A 81 6.51 12.93 -7.98
CA ALA A 81 6.88 13.72 -9.15
C ALA A 81 6.05 15.02 -9.18
N PRO A 82 6.56 16.12 -9.75
CA PRO A 82 5.77 17.32 -9.98
C PRO A 82 4.64 17.05 -10.97
N ALA A 83 3.46 17.63 -10.74
CA ALA A 83 2.31 17.53 -11.63
C ALA A 83 2.66 17.96 -13.07
N ALA A 84 3.56 18.94 -13.23
CA ALA A 84 4.01 19.42 -14.53
C ALA A 84 4.70 18.33 -15.39
N GLN A 85 5.20 17.25 -14.80
CA GLN A 85 5.98 16.22 -15.50
C GLN A 85 5.15 14.99 -15.92
N ILE A 86 3.90 14.86 -15.45
CA ILE A 86 3.11 13.64 -15.70
C ILE A 86 2.56 13.58 -17.13
N GLY A 87 2.45 12.40 -17.73
CA GLY A 87 1.80 12.15 -19.03
C GLY A 87 0.43 11.49 -18.92
N ALA A 88 0.13 10.85 -17.78
CA ALA A 88 -1.16 10.21 -17.51
C ALA A 88 -1.43 10.12 -16.00
N ILE A 89 -2.70 9.89 -15.65
CA ILE A 89 -3.13 9.55 -14.28
C ILE A 89 -3.70 8.13 -14.27
N VAL A 90 -3.28 7.31 -13.31
CA VAL A 90 -3.88 6.01 -13.01
C VAL A 90 -4.43 6.02 -11.59
N ALA A 91 -5.73 5.76 -11.44
CA ALA A 91 -6.44 5.85 -10.17
C ALA A 91 -6.98 4.49 -9.71
N TYR A 92 -6.58 4.09 -8.50
CA TYR A 92 -6.95 2.84 -7.86
C TYR A 92 -7.96 3.09 -6.76
N SER A 93 -9.09 2.39 -6.81
CA SER A 93 -10.16 2.46 -5.83
C SER A 93 -9.75 1.85 -4.48
N PHE A 94 -10.46 2.23 -3.43
CA PHE A 94 -10.19 1.79 -2.07
C PHE A 94 -11.48 1.48 -1.33
N GLY A 95 -11.72 0.19 -1.09
CA GLY A 95 -13.00 -0.27 -0.56
C GLY A 95 -14.16 0.03 -1.51
N ASN A 96 -15.35 -0.32 -1.07
CA ASN A 96 -16.63 0.03 -1.68
C ASN A 96 -17.72 -0.24 -0.63
N ARG A 97 -18.98 0.09 -0.88
CA ARG A 97 -20.11 -0.19 0.02
C ARG A 97 -20.97 -1.32 -0.53
N PRO A 98 -21.55 -2.16 0.34
CA PRO A 98 -22.55 -3.13 -0.08
C PRO A 98 -23.70 -2.44 -0.82
N ASN A 99 -24.20 -3.07 -1.89
CA ASN A 99 -25.31 -2.53 -2.68
C ASN A 99 -26.62 -3.28 -2.37
N ALA A 100 -27.73 -2.54 -2.33
CA ALA A 100 -29.04 -3.08 -2.00
C ALA A 100 -29.53 -4.16 -2.97
N ALA A 101 -29.24 -4.03 -4.27
CA ALA A 101 -29.60 -5.03 -5.27
C ALA A 101 -28.85 -6.36 -5.05
N SER A 102 -27.72 -6.34 -4.33
CA SER A 102 -26.96 -7.51 -3.88
C SER A 102 -27.21 -7.85 -2.40
N GLY A 103 -28.38 -7.46 -1.88
CA GLY A 103 -28.80 -7.79 -0.51
C GLY A 103 -27.98 -7.12 0.58
N ASN A 104 -27.24 -6.05 0.25
CA ASN A 104 -26.28 -5.38 1.16
C ASN A 104 -25.22 -6.33 1.74
N THR A 105 -24.79 -7.32 0.95
CA THR A 105 -23.76 -8.27 1.35
C THR A 105 -22.35 -7.72 1.14
N SER A 106 -21.41 -8.17 2.00
CA SER A 106 -19.98 -7.83 1.88
C SER A 106 -19.44 -8.24 0.50
N SER A 107 -18.70 -7.34 -0.13
CA SER A 107 -18.25 -7.40 -1.52
C SER A 107 -16.80 -7.88 -1.61
N THR A 108 -16.60 -9.15 -1.30
CA THR A 108 -15.29 -9.83 -1.46
C THR A 108 -15.19 -10.67 -2.73
N GLY A 109 -16.16 -10.54 -3.65
CA GLY A 109 -16.25 -11.31 -4.90
C GLY A 109 -17.18 -12.53 -4.79
N GLY A 110 -17.76 -12.95 -5.94
CA GLY A 110 -18.62 -14.13 -6.12
C GLY A 110 -20.12 -13.94 -5.79
N ASN A 111 -20.44 -13.13 -4.80
CA ASN A 111 -21.76 -13.15 -4.16
C ASN A 111 -22.68 -11.99 -4.60
N GLN A 112 -22.30 -11.26 -5.64
CA GLN A 112 -22.88 -9.96 -5.98
C GLN A 112 -23.68 -10.05 -7.28
N SER A 113 -24.97 -9.71 -7.22
CA SER A 113 -25.87 -9.60 -8.37
C SER A 113 -25.78 -8.24 -9.08
N ALA A 114 -25.13 -7.27 -8.44
CA ALA A 114 -24.91 -5.91 -8.93
C ALA A 114 -23.56 -5.38 -8.44
N LEU A 115 -23.09 -4.29 -9.04
CA LEU A 115 -21.89 -3.62 -8.56
C LEU A 115 -22.17 -2.94 -7.20
N PRO A 116 -21.22 -2.99 -6.24
CA PRO A 116 -21.26 -2.29 -4.98
C PRO A 116 -21.34 -0.78 -5.24
N ASP A 117 -21.65 -0.01 -4.21
CA ASP A 117 -21.60 1.43 -4.32
C ASP A 117 -20.16 1.92 -4.11
N PRO A 118 -19.65 2.89 -4.88
CA PRO A 118 -18.28 3.37 -4.73
C PRO A 118 -17.91 3.85 -3.32
N GLY A 119 -18.82 4.49 -2.60
CA GLY A 119 -18.55 5.02 -1.26
C GLY A 119 -17.66 6.28 -1.23
N PRO A 120 -17.53 6.93 -0.06
CA PRO A 120 -16.94 8.27 0.07
C PRO A 120 -15.42 8.33 -0.13
N VAL A 121 -14.69 7.25 0.13
CA VAL A 121 -13.24 7.23 -0.11
C VAL A 121 -12.94 7.33 -1.61
N ASN A 122 -13.73 6.63 -2.43
CA ASN A 122 -13.60 6.69 -3.89
C ASN A 122 -14.03 8.05 -4.46
N GLU A 123 -14.96 8.76 -3.81
CA GLU A 123 -15.25 10.15 -4.13
C GLU A 123 -14.05 11.07 -3.83
N ALA A 124 -13.45 10.95 -2.65
CA ALA A 124 -12.25 11.73 -2.30
C ALA A 124 -11.06 11.43 -3.22
N LEU A 125 -10.96 10.19 -3.72
CA LEU A 125 -9.97 9.82 -4.74
C LEU A 125 -10.28 10.48 -6.09
N ALA A 126 -11.56 10.57 -6.49
CA ALA A 126 -11.96 11.32 -7.68
C ALA A 126 -11.62 12.81 -7.56
N ASP A 127 -11.83 13.40 -6.38
CA ASP A 127 -11.45 14.80 -6.11
C ASP A 127 -9.93 15.01 -6.27
N ALA A 128 -9.11 14.06 -5.78
CA ALA A 128 -7.65 14.11 -5.95
C ALA A 128 -7.24 13.99 -7.42
N VAL A 129 -7.84 13.05 -8.17
CA VAL A 129 -7.62 12.91 -9.63
C VAL A 129 -7.96 14.21 -10.36
N TYR A 130 -9.12 14.79 -10.07
CA TYR A 130 -9.56 16.03 -10.70
C TYR A 130 -8.59 17.18 -10.41
N ARG A 131 -8.17 17.35 -9.15
CA ARG A 131 -7.18 18.37 -8.74
C ARG A 131 -5.85 18.22 -9.48
N ILE A 132 -5.33 16.99 -9.61
CA ILE A 132 -4.10 16.75 -10.39
C ILE A 132 -4.31 17.16 -11.85
N ARG A 133 -5.45 16.80 -12.44
CA ARG A 133 -5.75 17.13 -13.84
C ARG A 133 -5.92 18.63 -14.07
N GLN A 134 -6.37 19.39 -13.08
CA GLN A 134 -6.39 20.86 -13.14
C GLN A 134 -4.97 21.45 -13.20
N LEU A 135 -3.98 20.79 -12.59
CA LEU A 135 -2.58 21.21 -12.70
C LEU A 135 -1.96 20.83 -14.05
N LYS A 136 -2.34 19.67 -14.60
CA LYS A 136 -1.93 19.24 -15.93
C LYS A 136 -3.01 18.40 -16.62
N PRO A 137 -3.64 18.90 -17.71
CA PRO A 137 -4.61 18.14 -18.47
C PRO A 137 -3.97 16.93 -19.16
N VAL A 138 -4.25 15.73 -18.64
CA VAL A 138 -3.77 14.45 -19.19
C VAL A 138 -4.89 13.42 -19.21
N LYS A 139 -4.65 12.28 -19.88
CA LYS A 139 -5.56 11.13 -19.88
C LYS A 139 -5.63 10.49 -18.49
N VAL A 140 -6.84 10.08 -18.10
CA VAL A 140 -7.13 9.44 -16.83
C VAL A 140 -7.56 8.00 -17.08
N TYR A 141 -6.93 7.05 -16.40
CA TYR A 141 -7.34 5.65 -16.34
C TYR A 141 -7.74 5.35 -14.90
N ALA A 142 -9.03 5.24 -14.63
CA ALA A 142 -9.53 5.11 -13.26
C ALA A 142 -10.34 3.84 -13.11
N GLN A 143 -10.21 3.15 -11.98
CA GLN A 143 -11.19 2.12 -11.61
C GLN A 143 -12.59 2.72 -11.57
N TRP A 144 -13.57 1.90 -11.95
CA TRP A 144 -14.96 2.32 -12.14
C TRP A 144 -15.55 3.05 -10.93
N GLU A 145 -15.18 2.69 -9.69
CA GLU A 145 -15.67 3.37 -8.49
C GLU A 145 -15.34 4.86 -8.51
N ILE A 146 -14.11 5.20 -8.90
CA ILE A 146 -13.62 6.57 -9.02
C ILE A 146 -14.18 7.21 -10.29
N ALA A 147 -14.17 6.48 -11.40
CA ALA A 147 -14.64 6.98 -12.69
C ALA A 147 -16.10 7.44 -12.64
N ARG A 148 -16.97 6.75 -11.90
CA ARG A 148 -18.36 7.16 -11.70
C ARG A 148 -18.48 8.56 -11.10
N PHE A 149 -17.67 8.89 -10.09
CA PHE A 149 -17.65 10.24 -9.52
C PHE A 149 -17.00 11.26 -10.46
N LEU A 150 -15.95 10.90 -11.19
CA LEU A 150 -15.36 11.79 -12.19
C LEU A 150 -16.37 12.20 -13.28
N VAL A 151 -17.25 11.27 -13.67
CA VAL A 151 -18.35 11.56 -14.60
C VAL A 151 -19.43 12.40 -13.91
N SER A 152 -19.99 11.94 -12.79
CA SER A 152 -21.18 12.56 -12.20
C SER A 152 -20.92 13.92 -11.55
N LYS A 153 -19.74 14.11 -10.94
CA LYS A 153 -19.38 15.33 -10.20
C LYS A 153 -18.65 16.35 -11.06
N TYR A 154 -17.83 15.88 -12.00
CA TYR A 154 -16.94 16.74 -12.80
C TYR A 154 -17.22 16.72 -14.30
N GLY A 155 -18.20 15.93 -14.76
CA GLY A 155 -18.59 15.88 -16.18
C GLY A 155 -17.49 15.34 -17.09
N MET A 156 -16.56 14.52 -16.58
CA MET A 156 -15.45 14.01 -17.39
C MET A 156 -15.94 13.03 -18.46
N GLY A 157 -15.74 13.39 -19.73
CA GLY A 157 -16.11 12.57 -20.88
C GLY A 157 -15.13 11.43 -21.20
N ALA A 158 -15.58 10.52 -22.06
CA ALA A 158 -14.79 9.38 -22.53
C ALA A 158 -13.54 9.79 -23.37
N ASP A 159 -13.54 11.03 -23.88
CA ASP A 159 -12.41 11.65 -24.57
C ASP A 159 -11.25 12.01 -23.64
N VAL A 160 -11.41 11.91 -22.32
CA VAL A 160 -10.36 12.18 -21.32
C VAL A 160 -10.24 11.10 -20.25
N LEU A 161 -11.33 10.38 -19.99
CA LEU A 161 -11.44 9.34 -18.97
C LEU A 161 -11.61 7.95 -19.60
N SER A 162 -10.81 7.00 -19.15
CA SER A 162 -10.96 5.58 -19.42
C SER A 162 -11.36 4.85 -18.14
N SER A 163 -12.63 4.44 -18.04
CA SER A 163 -13.16 3.71 -16.88
C SER A 163 -12.77 2.23 -16.94
N ILE A 164 -12.03 1.74 -15.95
CA ILE A 164 -11.59 0.36 -15.81
C ILE A 164 -12.65 -0.40 -15.02
N GLU A 165 -13.51 -1.08 -15.78
CA GLU A 165 -14.63 -1.89 -15.29
C GLU A 165 -14.18 -3.30 -14.86
N PRO A 166 -14.92 -3.97 -13.96
CA PRO A 166 -14.72 -5.39 -13.68
C PRO A 166 -15.11 -6.26 -14.88
N THR A 167 -14.64 -7.50 -14.89
CA THR A 167 -15.04 -8.47 -15.91
C THR A 167 -16.31 -9.18 -15.48
N ILE A 168 -17.26 -9.36 -16.39
CA ILE A 168 -18.42 -10.22 -16.17
C ILE A 168 -18.11 -11.58 -16.79
N ALA A 169 -18.05 -12.62 -15.96
CA ALA A 169 -17.86 -13.98 -16.42
C ALA A 169 -19.10 -14.50 -17.18
N SER A 170 -18.95 -15.59 -17.92
CA SER A 170 -20.03 -16.16 -18.75
C SER A 170 -21.26 -16.60 -17.95
N ASP A 171 -21.08 -16.89 -16.66
CA ASP A 171 -22.13 -17.23 -15.71
C ASP A 171 -22.81 -15.99 -15.05
N GLY A 172 -22.42 -14.78 -15.47
CA GLY A 172 -22.90 -13.52 -14.92
C GLY A 172 -22.15 -13.04 -13.66
N THR A 173 -21.18 -13.82 -13.17
CA THR A 173 -20.40 -13.46 -11.98
C THR A 173 -19.51 -12.24 -12.24
N ILE A 174 -19.54 -11.28 -11.32
CA ILE A 174 -18.67 -10.10 -11.36
C ILE A 174 -17.28 -10.45 -10.80
N VAL A 175 -16.26 -10.35 -11.65
CA VAL A 175 -14.86 -10.57 -11.31
C VAL A 175 -14.15 -9.23 -11.16
N TYR A 176 -13.81 -8.89 -9.92
CA TYR A 176 -13.05 -7.69 -9.60
C TYR A 176 -11.61 -7.80 -10.08
N LEU A 177 -11.10 -6.70 -10.63
CA LEU A 177 -9.70 -6.60 -10.95
C LEU A 177 -8.90 -6.32 -9.67
N SER A 178 -7.80 -7.06 -9.51
CA SER A 178 -6.76 -6.70 -8.56
C SER A 178 -6.07 -5.40 -8.98
N THR A 179 -5.28 -4.79 -8.08
CA THR A 179 -4.41 -3.64 -8.42
C THR A 179 -3.54 -3.94 -9.66
N ALA A 180 -3.05 -5.18 -9.79
CA ALA A 180 -2.28 -5.61 -10.95
C ALA A 180 -3.13 -5.71 -12.22
N GLY A 181 -4.36 -6.23 -12.12
CA GLY A 181 -5.31 -6.27 -13.24
C GLY A 181 -5.65 -4.87 -13.75
N VAL A 182 -5.86 -3.91 -12.85
CA VAL A 182 -6.11 -2.50 -13.19
C VAL A 182 -4.90 -1.88 -13.89
N ALA A 183 -3.69 -2.10 -13.37
CA ALA A 183 -2.47 -1.62 -13.99
C ALA A 183 -2.30 -2.16 -15.41
N ALA A 184 -2.53 -3.47 -15.61
CA ALA A 184 -2.44 -4.12 -16.90
C ALA A 184 -3.47 -3.57 -17.91
N VAL A 185 -4.72 -3.34 -17.47
CA VAL A 185 -5.75 -2.74 -18.32
C VAL A 185 -5.39 -1.30 -18.69
N ALA A 186 -4.88 -0.50 -17.75
CA ALA A 186 -4.43 0.87 -18.03
C ALA A 186 -3.33 0.91 -19.10
N VAL A 187 -2.30 0.06 -18.94
CA VAL A 187 -1.21 -0.09 -19.93
C VAL A 187 -1.76 -0.49 -21.30
N SER A 188 -2.61 -1.51 -21.35
CA SER A 188 -3.19 -2.01 -22.60
C SER A 188 -3.96 -0.91 -23.33
N ARG A 189 -4.81 -0.17 -22.62
CA ARG A 189 -5.61 0.92 -23.19
C ARG A 189 -4.81 2.15 -23.58
N ALA A 190 -3.62 2.34 -23.00
CA ALA A 190 -2.70 3.38 -23.42
C ALA A 190 -1.89 3.01 -24.67
N GLY A 191 -1.95 1.75 -25.14
CA GLY A 191 -1.07 1.24 -26.20
C GLY A 191 0.34 0.90 -25.70
N GLY A 192 0.50 0.67 -24.38
CA GLY A 192 1.77 0.34 -23.75
C GLY A 192 2.20 1.36 -22.69
N ALA A 193 3.06 0.95 -21.77
CA ALA A 193 3.46 1.77 -20.63
C ALA A 193 4.28 3.01 -21.05
N ALA A 194 5.07 2.89 -22.11
CA ALA A 194 5.85 4.01 -22.66
C ALA A 194 4.95 5.16 -23.17
N ALA A 195 3.78 4.85 -23.74
CA ALA A 195 2.85 5.84 -24.25
C ALA A 195 2.21 6.70 -23.14
N MET A 196 2.27 6.25 -21.88
CA MET A 196 1.72 6.97 -20.72
C MET A 196 2.66 8.05 -20.19
N GLY A 197 3.93 8.07 -20.60
CA GLY A 197 4.96 8.95 -20.01
C GLY A 197 5.15 8.69 -18.51
N ALA A 198 5.40 9.75 -17.73
CA ALA A 198 5.40 9.66 -16.26
C ALA A 198 3.95 9.55 -15.75
N VAL A 199 3.67 8.55 -14.93
CA VAL A 199 2.30 8.24 -14.46
C VAL A 199 2.10 8.76 -13.05
N ALA A 200 1.11 9.64 -12.89
CA ALA A 200 0.55 9.98 -11.59
C ALA A 200 -0.31 8.83 -11.07
N VAL A 201 0.11 8.19 -9.99
CA VAL A 201 -0.69 7.17 -9.31
C VAL A 201 -1.50 7.82 -8.19
N VAL A 202 -2.82 7.65 -8.27
CA VAL A 202 -3.76 8.05 -7.22
C VAL A 202 -4.32 6.80 -6.56
N GLY A 203 -4.25 6.75 -5.24
CA GLY A 203 -4.82 5.73 -4.39
C GLY A 203 -4.92 6.26 -2.97
N HIS A 204 -5.60 5.54 -2.08
CA HIS A 204 -5.61 5.91 -0.66
C HIS A 204 -4.17 6.02 -0.12
N ARG A 205 -3.88 6.97 0.77
CA ARG A 205 -2.50 7.29 1.22
C ARG A 205 -1.72 6.09 1.72
N ASP A 206 -2.37 5.21 2.48
CA ASP A 206 -1.78 3.98 3.01
C ASP A 206 -1.74 2.83 1.97
N HIS A 207 -2.45 2.94 0.84
CA HIS A 207 -2.44 1.96 -0.27
C HIS A 207 -1.48 2.36 -1.41
N ALA A 208 -1.25 3.65 -1.59
CA ALA A 208 -0.59 4.23 -2.76
C ALA A 208 0.82 3.67 -3.02
N LYS A 209 1.56 3.32 -1.97
CA LYS A 209 2.88 2.68 -2.12
C LYS A 209 2.77 1.40 -2.95
N ARG A 210 1.84 0.52 -2.60
CA ARG A 210 1.60 -0.73 -3.33
C ARG A 210 1.06 -0.46 -4.73
N CYS A 211 0.15 0.51 -4.91
CA CYS A 211 -0.30 0.93 -6.24
C CYS A 211 0.85 1.35 -7.15
N ILE A 212 1.79 2.17 -6.64
CA ILE A 212 2.97 2.62 -7.38
C ILE A 212 3.89 1.45 -7.72
N GLN A 213 4.17 0.57 -6.75
CA GLN A 213 5.00 -0.60 -6.97
C GLN A 213 4.40 -1.52 -8.04
N THR A 214 3.11 -1.81 -7.96
CA THR A 214 2.38 -2.61 -8.95
C THR A 214 2.34 -1.93 -10.33
N SER A 215 2.18 -0.61 -10.39
CA SER A 215 2.26 0.16 -11.65
C SER A 215 3.64 0.04 -12.29
N ARG A 216 4.71 0.12 -11.49
CA ARG A 216 6.10 -0.06 -11.97
C ARG A 216 6.37 -1.47 -12.45
N GLN A 217 5.82 -2.48 -11.76
CA GLN A 217 5.87 -3.88 -12.21
C GLN A 217 5.16 -4.08 -13.55
N ALA A 218 4.13 -3.28 -13.85
CA ALA A 218 3.49 -3.22 -15.16
C ALA A 218 4.25 -2.38 -16.21
N GLY A 219 5.46 -1.89 -15.89
CA GLY A 219 6.32 -1.13 -16.78
C GLY A 219 6.11 0.39 -16.78
N MET A 220 5.24 0.93 -15.93
CA MET A 220 4.98 2.37 -15.87
C MET A 220 6.09 3.13 -15.12
N ASN A 221 6.41 4.35 -15.57
CA ASN A 221 7.19 5.31 -14.78
C ASN A 221 6.29 5.99 -13.75
N ALA A 222 5.92 5.27 -12.67
CA ALA A 222 4.89 5.69 -11.74
C ALA A 222 5.42 6.39 -10.47
N ALA A 223 4.73 7.44 -10.04
CA ALA A 223 4.93 8.16 -8.79
C ALA A 223 3.62 8.80 -8.30
N ALA A 224 3.55 9.22 -7.03
CA ALA A 224 2.50 10.13 -6.57
C ALA A 224 2.79 11.56 -7.04
N VAL A 225 1.77 12.42 -7.12
CA VAL A 225 1.98 13.85 -7.43
C VAL A 225 2.28 14.61 -6.14
N ALA A 226 3.33 15.44 -6.14
CA ALA A 226 3.80 16.12 -4.93
C ALA A 226 2.80 17.18 -4.41
N GLU A 227 2.08 17.83 -5.32
CA GLU A 227 1.24 19.00 -5.07
C GLU A 227 -0.15 18.64 -4.53
N VAL A 228 -0.59 17.39 -4.68
CA VAL A 228 -1.94 16.97 -4.30
C VAL A 228 -1.86 15.87 -3.23
N PRO A 229 -2.31 16.14 -1.99
CA PRO A 229 -2.33 15.13 -0.94
C PRO A 229 -3.33 14.02 -1.28
N LEU A 230 -2.92 12.78 -1.02
CA LEU A 230 -3.78 11.60 -1.19
C LEU A 230 -4.75 11.45 -0.01
N PRO A 231 -5.98 10.95 -0.23
CA PRO A 231 -6.97 10.75 0.84
C PRO A 231 -6.46 9.81 1.95
N THR A 232 -6.83 10.13 3.19
CA THR A 232 -6.45 9.38 4.41
C THR A 232 -7.64 8.84 5.19
N LEU A 233 -8.87 9.18 4.78
CA LEU A 233 -10.10 8.77 5.44
C LEU A 233 -10.46 7.32 5.09
N TYR A 234 -11.02 6.63 6.07
CA TYR A 234 -11.54 5.28 5.95
C TYR A 234 -13.07 5.30 6.00
N ASP A 235 -13.72 4.43 5.24
CA ASP A 235 -15.16 4.25 5.30
C ASP A 235 -15.52 3.08 6.22
N SER A 236 -16.05 3.39 7.41
CA SER A 236 -16.48 2.38 8.39
C SER A 236 -17.58 1.47 7.84
N GLN A 237 -18.31 1.90 6.80
CA GLN A 237 -19.36 1.14 6.12
C GLN A 237 -18.84 0.32 4.92
N SER A 238 -17.52 0.26 4.70
CA SER A 238 -16.96 -0.49 3.58
C SER A 238 -17.40 -1.97 3.62
N GLY A 239 -17.82 -2.50 2.47
CA GLY A 239 -18.06 -3.91 2.19
C GLY A 239 -16.78 -4.74 2.14
N GLN A 240 -15.60 -4.11 2.26
CA GLN A 240 -14.31 -4.77 2.46
C GLN A 240 -13.83 -4.49 3.88
N PRO A 241 -13.97 -5.43 4.83
CA PRO A 241 -13.71 -5.17 6.25
C PRO A 241 -12.31 -4.62 6.57
N TRP A 242 -11.28 -5.04 5.82
CA TRP A 242 -9.92 -4.55 6.01
C TRP A 242 -9.73 -3.09 5.61
N THR A 243 -10.66 -2.47 4.87
CA THR A 243 -10.61 -1.05 4.48
C THR A 243 -11.49 -0.15 5.36
N ARG A 244 -12.01 -0.66 6.48
CA ARG A 244 -12.88 0.10 7.40
C ARG A 244 -12.12 0.98 8.38
N ASN A 245 -10.88 0.64 8.68
CA ASN A 245 -10.03 1.42 9.56
C ASN A 245 -8.55 1.18 9.25
N ARG A 246 -7.73 2.12 9.73
CA ARG A 246 -6.31 2.18 9.43
C ARG A 246 -5.49 1.03 9.99
N SER A 247 -5.73 0.62 11.25
CA SER A 247 -4.90 -0.41 11.88
C SER A 247 -5.07 -1.77 11.21
N LEU A 248 -6.31 -2.14 10.85
CA LEU A 248 -6.57 -3.35 10.07
C LEU A 248 -5.96 -3.25 8.67
N TYR A 249 -6.12 -2.10 8.02
CA TYR A 249 -5.63 -1.93 6.66
C TYR A 249 -4.11 -2.00 6.56
N LEU A 250 -3.37 -1.38 7.49
CA LEU A 250 -1.91 -1.38 7.44
C LEU A 250 -1.34 -2.80 7.56
N VAL A 251 -1.90 -3.64 8.45
CA VAL A 251 -1.49 -5.04 8.56
C VAL A 251 -1.83 -5.82 7.28
N HIS A 252 -3.03 -5.60 6.73
CA HIS A 252 -3.44 -6.21 5.47
C HIS A 252 -2.52 -5.80 4.31
N ASP A 253 -2.17 -4.52 4.20
CA ASP A 253 -1.33 -3.99 3.13
C ASP A 253 0.12 -4.46 3.28
N MET A 254 0.65 -4.55 4.51
CA MET A 254 1.95 -5.18 4.77
C MET A 254 1.98 -6.62 4.29
N TYR A 255 0.95 -7.41 4.61
CA TYR A 255 0.80 -8.77 4.10
C TYR A 255 0.79 -8.81 2.56
N ALA A 256 -0.01 -7.94 1.93
CA ALA A 256 -0.11 -7.88 0.47
C ALA A 256 1.21 -7.45 -0.20
N GLN A 257 1.95 -6.51 0.39
CA GLN A 257 3.28 -6.12 -0.10
C GLN A 257 4.28 -7.27 0.00
N MET A 258 4.29 -8.00 1.13
CA MET A 258 5.16 -9.18 1.29
C MET A 258 4.81 -10.29 0.29
N LEU A 259 3.53 -10.56 0.08
CA LEU A 259 3.07 -11.53 -0.92
C LEU A 259 3.57 -11.15 -2.33
N GLY A 260 3.40 -9.89 -2.73
CA GLY A 260 3.88 -9.42 -4.03
C GLY A 260 5.40 -9.53 -4.20
N ARG A 261 6.17 -9.26 -3.14
CA ARG A 261 7.62 -9.44 -3.13
C ARG A 261 8.01 -10.91 -3.26
N ALA A 262 7.34 -11.80 -2.54
CA ALA A 262 7.57 -13.24 -2.63
C ALA A 262 7.31 -13.74 -4.05
N MET A 263 6.17 -13.38 -4.65
CA MET A 263 5.84 -13.75 -6.03
C MET A 263 6.90 -13.27 -7.03
N ALA A 264 7.34 -12.01 -6.93
CA ALA A 264 8.38 -11.46 -7.80
C ALA A 264 9.72 -12.20 -7.66
N ALA A 265 10.14 -12.49 -6.42
CA ALA A 265 11.36 -13.26 -6.16
C ALA A 265 11.28 -14.68 -6.72
N THR A 266 10.12 -15.36 -6.56
CA THR A 266 9.88 -16.69 -7.13
C THR A 266 9.96 -16.65 -8.66
N MET A 267 9.31 -15.69 -9.31
CA MET A 267 9.36 -15.57 -10.78
C MET A 267 10.77 -15.27 -11.29
N GLN A 268 11.56 -14.49 -10.55
CA GLN A 268 12.96 -14.21 -10.91
C GLN A 268 13.86 -15.45 -10.77
N ALA A 269 13.66 -16.23 -9.70
CA ALA A 269 14.44 -17.45 -9.46
C ALA A 269 14.02 -18.61 -10.39
N PHE A 270 12.73 -18.71 -10.71
CA PHE A 270 12.12 -19.81 -11.46
C PHE A 270 11.23 -19.29 -12.59
N PRO A 271 11.81 -18.73 -13.67
CA PRO A 271 11.06 -18.09 -14.74
C PRO A 271 10.20 -19.06 -15.59
N LYS A 272 10.34 -20.38 -15.40
CA LYS A 272 9.61 -21.43 -16.11
C LYS A 272 8.64 -22.23 -15.23
N GLY A 273 8.49 -21.86 -13.95
CA GLY A 273 7.81 -22.68 -12.94
C GLY A 273 8.77 -23.65 -12.27
#